data_AF-A0A0M0JFF3-F1
#
_entry.id   AF-A0A0M0JFF3-F1
#
_cell.length_a   1.000
_cell.length_b   1.000
_cell.length_c   1.000
_cell.angle_alpha   90.00
_cell.angle_beta   90.00
_cell.angle_gamma   90.00
#
_symmetry.space_group_name_H-M   'P 1'
#
loop_
_entity.id
_entity.type
_entity.pdbx_description
1 polymer ?
#
loop_
_entity_poly.entity_id
_entity_poly.type
_entity_poly.pdbx_seq_one_letter_code
_entity_poly.pdbx_strand_id
1 'polypeptide(L)'
;MLRGPVSDCEMLITAGRLYLEQKDASDGADSSGTLEQWPLAALTSVRRRRHELRHTALELLMAASHSGHQAGGAQGSVVLEFHSHEEREQVVRTLVGQKPHLRPLDEQLPEMTEKWHAGEIDNYTYLLHLNDCASRSFDDLSQYPIMPWVLSDYSSDALDLNDPRRYRPLWKPVGALDESRLAATHRQRHELQVDAEAGQTTPLYRTHYSSPAYVAYYLLRIFPELTFHINSGKFDKEARSFLSVDRTWQNVSERAHSGDVKELIPQFYSEPTFLTNEMGDAALPPGCKNVGLPPWACGSSTEFVRQMRAALESDFVSAHLHLWIDLIFGSKQQGAPALKANNLFESYTYESALDSNKLDDAARELIRACATDFGQTPPQLFAQAHPPRRLRVNGLPQPWKAAEPSATLIQANARRWLGPRHIVANAVEFFFD
;
A
#
# COMPACT_ATOMS: atom_id res chain seq x y z
N MET A 1 12.24 20.56 -9.12
CA MET A 1 12.70 20.67 -7.73
C MET A 1 11.63 20.08 -6.84
N LEU A 2 11.87 18.92 -6.24
CA LEU A 2 11.04 18.40 -5.15
C LEU A 2 11.23 19.33 -3.94
N ARG A 3 10.16 19.89 -3.39
CA ARG A 3 10.23 20.53 -2.07
C ARG A 3 10.38 19.40 -1.05
N GLY A 4 11.44 19.44 -0.24
CA GLY A 4 11.59 18.52 0.89
C GLY A 4 10.43 18.68 1.88
N PRO A 5 10.35 17.84 2.93
CA PRO A 5 9.37 18.03 4.00
C PRO A 5 9.45 19.49 4.50
N VAL A 6 8.28 20.12 4.70
CA VAL A 6 8.24 21.49 5.18
C VAL A 6 8.67 21.46 6.64
N SER A 7 9.79 22.13 6.92
CA SER A 7 10.40 22.23 8.24
C SER A 7 9.45 22.88 9.24
N ASP A 8 9.37 22.27 10.43
CA ASP A 8 8.76 22.77 11.67
C ASP A 8 7.45 23.56 11.54
N CYS A 9 6.33 22.84 11.66
CA CYS A 9 4.99 23.41 11.74
C CYS A 9 4.54 23.54 13.20
N GLU A 10 3.95 24.67 13.57
CA GLU A 10 3.14 24.78 14.80
C GLU A 10 1.69 24.46 14.48
N MET A 11 1.05 23.67 15.36
CA MET A 11 -0.32 23.23 15.19
C MET A 11 -1.18 23.72 16.34
N LEU A 12 -2.31 24.35 16.00
CA LEU A 12 -3.33 24.78 16.95
C LEU A 12 -4.70 24.23 16.56
N ILE A 13 -5.42 23.67 17.52
CA ILE A 13 -6.78 23.15 17.34
C ILE A 13 -7.72 23.96 18.23
N THR A 14 -8.67 24.66 17.62
CA THR A 14 -9.77 25.35 18.31
C THR A 14 -11.06 24.56 18.19
N ALA A 15 -12.15 25.03 18.80
CA ALA A 15 -13.46 24.38 18.70
C ALA A 15 -14.00 24.21 17.27
N GLY A 16 -13.52 25.01 16.31
CA GLY A 16 -14.04 25.01 14.93
C GLY A 16 -13.00 24.85 13.82
N ARG A 17 -11.71 24.98 14.12
CA ARG A 17 -10.64 25.04 13.11
C ARG A 17 -9.36 24.38 13.58
N LEU A 18 -8.65 23.78 12.64
CA LEU A 18 -7.25 23.38 12.74
C LEU A 18 -6.41 24.44 12.01
N TYR A 19 -5.36 24.93 12.66
CA TYR A 19 -4.39 25.86 12.11
C TYR A 19 -3.04 25.18 12.03
N LEU A 20 -2.34 25.39 10.93
CA LEU A 20 -0.99 24.91 10.69
C LEU A 20 -0.14 26.10 10.23
N GLU A 21 0.79 26.52 11.06
CA GLU A 21 1.74 27.58 10.73
C GLU A 21 3.08 26.97 10.34
N GLN A 22 3.47 27.13 9.07
CA GLN A 22 4.75 26.65 8.56
C GLN A 22 5.84 27.69 8.83
N LYS A 23 6.92 27.32 9.53
CA LYS A 23 8.09 28.20 9.68
C LYS A 23 9.07 27.96 8.53
N ASP A 24 9.33 28.98 7.72
CA ASP A 24 10.32 28.89 6.66
C ASP A 24 11.73 28.85 7.28
N ALA A 25 12.43 27.71 7.13
CA ALA A 25 13.79 27.55 7.66
C ALA A 25 14.84 28.46 7.00
N SER A 26 14.51 29.15 5.89
CA SER A 26 15.44 30.00 5.13
C SER A 26 15.44 31.47 5.52
N ASP A 27 14.39 31.97 6.17
CA ASP A 27 14.23 33.38 6.48
C ASP A 27 14.12 33.53 8.01
N GLY A 28 15.13 34.16 8.63
CA GLY A 28 15.27 34.29 10.09
C GLY A 28 14.01 34.76 10.83
N ALA A 29 14.08 34.73 12.17
CA ALA A 29 12.97 34.78 13.16
C ALA A 29 11.77 35.76 12.97
N ASP A 30 11.76 36.63 11.96
CA ASP A 30 10.73 37.63 11.67
C ASP A 30 9.95 37.39 10.36
N SER A 31 10.08 36.24 9.68
CA SER A 31 9.24 35.93 8.51
C SER A 31 7.87 35.37 8.93
N SER A 32 6.78 35.95 8.42
CA SER A 32 5.42 35.44 8.65
C SER A 32 5.24 34.13 7.87
N GLY A 33 5.25 33.01 8.59
CA GLY A 33 5.03 31.68 8.03
C GLY A 33 3.74 31.56 7.22
N THR A 34 3.67 30.56 6.34
CA THR A 34 2.41 30.26 5.65
C THR A 34 1.43 29.64 6.65
N LEU A 35 0.33 30.35 6.93
CA LEU A 35 -0.74 29.87 7.80
C LEU A 35 -1.83 29.16 6.98
N GLU A 36 -1.95 27.85 7.16
CA GLU A 36 -3.05 27.07 6.62
C GLU A 36 -4.16 26.92 7.66
N GLN A 37 -5.41 26.99 7.20
CA GLN A 37 -6.59 26.90 8.06
C GLN A 37 -7.58 25.88 7.51
N TRP A 38 -7.97 24.93 8.36
CA TRP A 38 -8.82 23.82 8.00
C TRP A 38 -10.07 23.82 8.88
N PRO A 39 -11.28 24.03 8.31
CA PRO A 39 -12.51 24.04 9.10
C PRO A 39 -12.81 22.63 9.59
N LEU A 40 -12.84 22.43 10.91
CA LEU A 40 -13.12 21.12 11.49
C LEU A 40 -14.48 20.61 11.05
N ALA A 41 -15.46 21.47 10.82
CA ALA A 41 -16.76 21.09 10.24
C ALA A 41 -16.64 20.24 8.98
N ALA A 42 -15.66 20.49 8.10
CA ALA A 42 -15.42 19.72 6.89
C ALA A 42 -14.62 18.42 7.11
N LEU A 43 -14.09 18.16 8.31
CA LEU A 43 -13.39 16.92 8.64
C LEU A 43 -14.34 15.72 8.55
N THR A 44 -14.01 14.79 7.67
CA THR A 44 -14.80 13.58 7.33
C THR A 44 -14.17 12.29 7.81
N SER A 45 -12.84 12.22 7.90
CA SER A 45 -12.14 11.02 8.35
C SER A 45 -10.85 11.40 9.08
N VAL A 46 -10.55 10.65 10.13
CA VAL A 46 -9.25 10.65 10.81
C VAL A 46 -8.62 9.28 10.59
N ARG A 47 -7.38 9.26 10.12
CA ARG A 47 -6.67 8.03 9.79
C ARG A 47 -5.33 8.02 10.50
N ARG A 48 -5.16 7.12 11.47
CA ARG A 48 -3.85 6.86 12.07
C ARG A 48 -2.94 6.28 10.99
N ARG A 49 -1.75 6.85 10.83
CA ARG A 49 -0.78 6.45 9.81
C ARG A 49 0.55 6.10 10.46
N ARG A 50 1.36 5.35 9.72
CA ARG A 50 2.78 5.18 10.02
C ARG A 50 3.63 6.02 9.08
N HIS A 51 4.77 6.46 9.59
CA HIS A 51 5.87 7.00 8.81
C HIS A 51 7.13 6.24 9.17
N GLU A 52 7.77 5.62 8.17
CA GLU A 52 9.01 4.86 8.36
C GLU A 52 8.94 3.85 9.53
N LEU A 53 7.92 2.99 9.50
CA LEU A 53 7.57 2.02 10.56
C LEU A 53 7.12 2.61 11.91
N ARG A 54 7.15 3.94 12.10
CA ARG A 54 6.75 4.58 13.35
C ARG A 54 5.28 5.02 13.30
N HIS A 55 4.55 4.80 14.39
CA HIS A 55 3.14 5.18 14.55
C HIS A 55 2.96 6.67 14.90
N THR A 56 3.63 7.53 14.16
CA THR A 56 3.78 8.97 14.41
C THR A 56 3.07 9.85 13.39
N ALA A 57 2.29 9.29 12.46
CA ALA A 57 1.62 10.06 11.43
C ALA A 57 0.09 10.04 11.57
N LEU A 58 -0.55 11.08 11.04
CA LEU A 58 -1.99 11.24 11.01
C LEU A 58 -2.40 11.82 9.65
N GLU A 59 -3.39 11.20 9.02
CA GLU A 59 -4.02 11.77 7.84
C GLU A 59 -5.45 12.20 8.16
N LEU A 60 -5.79 13.43 7.79
CA LEU A 60 -7.12 14.00 7.96
C LEU A 60 -7.75 14.22 6.58
N LEU A 61 -8.93 13.64 6.34
CA LEU A 61 -9.69 13.86 5.10
C LEU A 61 -10.77 14.91 5.31
N MET A 62 -10.82 15.88 4.40
CA MET A 62 -11.73 17.02 4.43
C MET A 62 -12.69 16.93 3.24
N ALA A 63 -13.99 17.09 3.49
CA ALA A 63 -14.98 17.24 2.42
C ALA A 63 -14.57 18.36 1.46
N ALA A 64 -14.89 18.20 0.17
CA ALA A 64 -14.63 19.23 -0.82
C ALA A 64 -15.31 20.54 -0.42
N SER A 65 -14.51 21.61 -0.28
CA SER A 65 -15.00 22.93 0.08
C SER A 65 -15.68 23.58 -1.13
N HIS A 66 -16.93 24.00 -0.98
CA HIS A 66 -17.60 24.90 -1.95
C HIS A 66 -17.16 26.37 -1.82
N SER A 67 -16.38 26.72 -0.78
CA SER A 67 -15.80 28.06 -0.67
C SER A 67 -14.60 28.15 -1.62
N GLY A 68 -14.81 28.87 -2.71
CA GLY A 68 -13.78 29.12 -3.73
C GLY A 68 -12.55 29.74 -3.09
N HIS A 69 -11.39 29.14 -3.38
CA HIS A 69 -10.03 29.72 -3.45
C HIS A 69 -8.95 28.61 -3.59
N GLN A 70 -9.34 27.34 -3.72
CA GLN A 70 -8.45 26.30 -4.25
C GLN A 70 -8.98 25.79 -5.60
N ALA A 71 -8.15 25.94 -6.64
CA ALA A 71 -8.43 25.42 -7.97
C ALA A 71 -8.28 23.88 -7.95
N GLY A 72 -9.41 23.18 -7.89
CA GLY A 72 -9.49 21.72 -8.03
C GLY A 72 -10.47 21.12 -7.03
N GLY A 73 -11.66 20.73 -7.49
CA GLY A 73 -12.75 20.16 -6.69
C GLY A 73 -12.49 18.76 -6.11
N ALA A 74 -11.29 18.49 -5.62
CA ALA A 74 -10.94 17.25 -4.95
C ALA A 74 -11.18 17.36 -3.43
N GLN A 75 -11.51 16.24 -2.80
CA GLN A 75 -11.48 16.07 -1.35
C GLN A 75 -10.06 16.42 -0.86
N GLY A 76 -9.92 17.40 0.04
CA GLY A 76 -8.62 17.78 0.59
C GLY A 76 -8.16 16.73 1.60
N SER A 77 -6.86 16.45 1.67
CA SER A 77 -6.31 15.80 2.87
C SER A 77 -5.03 16.46 3.34
N VAL A 78 -4.74 16.31 4.63
CA VAL A 78 -3.52 16.79 5.24
C VAL A 78 -2.88 15.63 5.98
N VAL A 79 -1.57 15.47 5.80
CA VAL A 79 -0.76 14.47 6.49
C VAL A 79 0.17 15.19 7.44
N LEU A 80 0.06 14.83 8.72
CA LEU A 80 0.81 15.38 9.84
C LEU A 80 1.73 14.31 10.40
N GLU A 81 3.01 14.62 10.60
CA GLU A 81 3.95 13.79 11.34
C GLU A 81 4.24 14.43 12.70
N PHE A 82 4.30 13.61 13.75
CA PHE A 82 4.55 14.00 15.13
C PHE A 82 5.86 13.38 15.64
N HIS A 83 6.40 13.88 16.76
CA HIS A 83 7.62 13.31 17.32
C HIS A 83 7.40 11.95 17.98
N SER A 84 6.21 11.75 18.53
CA SER A 84 5.88 10.56 19.31
C SER A 84 4.50 10.01 18.98
N HIS A 85 4.32 8.73 19.31
CA HIS A 85 3.02 8.07 19.26
C HIS A 85 2.01 8.78 20.18
N GLU A 86 2.47 9.20 21.35
CA GLU A 86 1.69 9.86 22.40
C GLU A 86 1.13 11.21 21.92
N GLU A 87 1.96 12.04 21.28
CA GLU A 87 1.53 13.32 20.70
C GLU A 87 0.44 13.11 19.64
N ARG A 88 0.66 12.19 18.70
CA ARG A 88 -0.33 11.88 17.67
C ARG A 88 -1.65 11.42 18.28
N GLU A 89 -1.61 10.57 19.31
CA GLU A 89 -2.81 10.10 19.99
C GLU A 89 -3.52 11.20 20.78
N GLN A 90 -2.80 12.14 21.37
CA GLN A 90 -3.39 13.30 22.02
C GLN A 90 -4.18 14.15 21.02
N VAL A 91 -3.66 14.32 19.80
CA VAL A 91 -4.34 15.03 18.71
C VAL A 91 -5.59 14.27 18.25
N VAL A 92 -5.49 12.96 18.05
CA VAL A 92 -6.64 12.12 17.69
C VAL A 92 -7.76 12.24 18.73
N ARG A 93 -7.43 12.11 20.03
CA ARG A 93 -8.42 12.25 21.11
C ARG A 93 -9.09 13.61 21.12
N THR A 94 -8.33 14.67 20.84
CA THR A 94 -8.85 16.05 20.76
C THR A 94 -9.85 16.18 19.61
N LEU A 95 -9.49 15.72 18.41
CA LEU A 95 -10.36 15.80 17.22
C LEU A 95 -11.63 14.96 17.38
N VAL A 96 -11.52 13.74 17.90
CA VAL A 96 -12.67 12.85 18.15
C VAL A 96 -13.54 13.37 19.29
N GLY A 97 -12.95 13.95 20.34
CA GLY A 97 -13.68 14.58 21.44
C GLY A 97 -14.54 15.76 20.98
N GLN A 98 -14.05 16.57 20.04
CA GLN A 98 -14.80 17.67 19.44
C GLN A 98 -15.84 17.20 18.41
N LYS A 99 -15.67 16.02 17.81
CA LYS A 99 -16.60 15.42 16.86
C LYS A 99 -16.90 13.95 17.21
N PRO A 100 -17.82 13.68 18.15
CA PRO A 100 -18.09 12.31 18.62
C PRO A 100 -18.55 11.33 17.53
N HIS A 101 -19.13 11.83 16.43
CA HIS A 101 -19.53 11.01 15.28
C HIS A 101 -18.37 10.61 14.36
N LEU A 102 -17.22 11.26 14.50
CA LEU A 102 -16.02 10.99 13.73
C LEU A 102 -15.27 9.82 14.37
N ARG A 103 -15.41 8.64 13.78
CA ARG A 103 -14.67 7.44 14.21
C ARG A 103 -13.40 7.29 13.36
N PRO A 104 -12.21 7.18 13.97
CA PRO A 104 -10.99 6.79 13.26
C PRO A 104 -11.22 5.56 12.39
N LEU A 105 -10.57 5.53 11.23
CA LEU A 105 -10.84 4.51 10.20
C LEU A 105 -10.59 3.08 10.70
N ASP A 106 -9.53 2.88 11.48
CA ASP A 106 -9.14 1.59 12.06
C ASP A 106 -10.17 1.05 13.05
N GLU A 107 -10.93 1.92 13.71
CA GLU A 107 -12.02 1.51 14.62
C GLU A 107 -13.25 0.97 13.85
N GLN A 108 -13.31 1.18 12.53
CA GLN A 108 -14.37 0.64 11.66
C GLN A 108 -14.02 -0.76 11.13
N LEU A 109 -12.81 -1.26 11.37
CA LEU A 109 -12.32 -2.54 10.87
C LEU A 109 -13.27 -3.71 11.20
N PRO A 110 -13.77 -3.90 12.45
CA PRO A 110 -14.67 -5.02 12.75
C PRO A 110 -15.98 -4.97 11.97
N GLU A 111 -16.56 -3.78 11.79
CA GLU A 111 -17.80 -3.59 11.02
C GLU A 111 -17.59 -3.91 9.54
N MET A 112 -16.47 -3.48 8.97
CA MET A 112 -16.12 -3.76 7.57
C MET A 112 -15.79 -5.23 7.35
N THR A 113 -15.11 -5.89 8.30
CA THR A 113 -14.87 -7.33 8.28
C THR A 113 -16.20 -8.11 8.27
N GLU A 114 -17.17 -7.74 9.12
CA GLU A 114 -18.46 -8.43 9.14
C GLU A 114 -19.26 -8.20 7.86
N LYS A 115 -19.28 -6.98 7.32
CA LYS A 115 -19.90 -6.70 6.02
C LYS A 115 -19.30 -7.54 4.89
N TRP A 116 -17.97 -7.66 4.84
CA TRP A 116 -17.32 -8.49 3.83
C TRP A 116 -17.63 -9.97 4.05
N HIS A 117 -17.54 -10.44 5.29
CA HIS A 117 -17.87 -11.79 5.71
C HIS A 117 -19.31 -12.18 5.35
N ALA A 118 -20.28 -11.26 5.50
CA ALA A 118 -21.68 -11.45 5.13
C ALA A 118 -21.95 -11.29 3.61
N GLY A 119 -20.95 -10.86 2.83
CA GLY A 119 -21.05 -10.62 1.40
C GLY A 119 -21.73 -9.31 1.02
N GLU A 120 -21.81 -8.35 1.93
CA GLU A 120 -22.41 -7.02 1.72
C GLU A 120 -21.47 -6.04 0.99
N ILE A 121 -20.16 -6.24 1.13
CA ILE A 121 -19.13 -5.55 0.35
C ILE A 121 -18.29 -6.54 -0.45
N ASP A 122 -17.74 -6.08 -1.56
CA ASP A 122 -16.94 -6.89 -2.47
C ASP A 122 -15.48 -7.06 -1.97
N ASN A 123 -14.73 -7.97 -2.60
CA ASN A 123 -13.38 -8.31 -2.17
C ASN A 123 -12.42 -7.13 -2.34
N TYR A 124 -12.50 -6.41 -3.46
CA TYR A 124 -11.63 -5.26 -3.72
C TYR A 124 -11.84 -4.11 -2.72
N THR A 125 -13.09 -3.75 -2.43
CA THR A 125 -13.42 -2.70 -1.46
C THR A 125 -12.91 -3.10 -0.07
N TYR A 126 -13.06 -4.38 0.31
CA TYR A 126 -12.53 -4.86 1.56
C TYR A 126 -10.99 -4.82 1.60
N LEU A 127 -10.31 -5.28 0.55
CA LEU A 127 -8.85 -5.21 0.46
C LEU A 127 -8.31 -3.78 0.51
N LEU A 128 -8.98 -2.82 -0.15
CA LEU A 128 -8.59 -1.42 -0.04
C LEU A 128 -8.77 -0.89 1.39
N HIS A 129 -9.87 -1.27 2.07
CA HIS A 129 -10.08 -0.90 3.46
C HIS A 129 -9.00 -1.49 4.38
N LEU A 130 -8.62 -2.77 4.20
CA LEU A 130 -7.53 -3.39 4.95
C LEU A 130 -6.20 -2.68 4.72
N ASN A 131 -5.87 -2.37 3.47
CA ASN A 131 -4.67 -1.60 3.15
C ASN A 131 -4.68 -0.24 3.86
N ASP A 132 -5.80 0.48 3.82
CA ASP A 132 -5.95 1.79 4.45
C ASP A 132 -5.78 1.71 5.98
N CYS A 133 -6.44 0.75 6.65
CA CYS A 133 -6.24 0.47 8.08
C CYS A 133 -4.79 0.06 8.39
N ALA A 134 -4.11 -0.59 7.45
CA ALA A 134 -2.71 -0.98 7.53
C ALA A 134 -1.74 0.14 7.13
N SER A 135 -2.16 1.41 7.27
CA SER A 135 -1.36 2.61 6.95
C SER A 135 -0.89 2.72 5.50
N ARG A 136 -1.55 2.01 4.57
CA ARG A 136 -1.19 2.07 3.15
C ARG A 136 -1.98 3.12 2.40
N SER A 137 -1.31 3.79 1.47
CA SER A 137 -1.87 4.93 0.74
C SER A 137 -1.30 5.03 -0.67
N PHE A 138 -2.11 5.52 -1.59
CA PHE A 138 -1.67 5.83 -2.95
C PHE A 138 -0.65 6.99 -3.00
N ASP A 139 -0.56 7.77 -1.92
CA ASP A 139 0.32 8.93 -1.79
C ASP A 139 1.72 8.59 -1.25
N ASP A 140 1.95 7.34 -0.80
CA ASP A 140 3.23 6.86 -0.28
C ASP A 140 3.65 5.56 -0.99
N LEU A 141 4.66 5.65 -1.87
CA LEU A 141 5.18 4.51 -2.62
C LEU A 141 5.80 3.43 -1.71
N SER A 142 6.36 3.82 -0.56
CA SER A 142 6.96 2.88 0.41
C SER A 142 5.89 2.09 1.16
N GLN A 143 4.67 2.61 1.20
CA GLN A 143 3.50 2.01 1.83
C GLN A 143 2.32 1.93 0.86
N TYR A 144 2.60 1.61 -0.42
CA TYR A 144 1.55 1.54 -1.44
C TYR A 144 0.62 0.34 -1.20
N PRO A 145 -0.70 0.44 -1.51
CA PRO A 145 -1.62 -0.66 -1.32
C PRO A 145 -1.20 -1.93 -2.08
N ILE A 146 -1.39 -3.07 -1.43
CA ILE A 146 -1.01 -4.39 -1.92
C ILE A 146 -2.27 -5.17 -2.28
N MET A 147 -2.25 -5.82 -3.44
CA MET A 147 -3.29 -6.73 -3.90
C MET A 147 -2.68 -8.10 -4.26
N PRO A 148 -3.41 -9.20 -4.09
CA PRO A 148 -2.91 -10.52 -4.45
C PRO A 148 -2.78 -10.66 -5.96
N TRP A 149 -1.84 -11.48 -6.44
CA TRP A 149 -2.08 -12.22 -7.69
C TRP A 149 -3.25 -13.20 -7.48
N VAL A 150 -4.26 -13.20 -8.35
CA VAL A 150 -5.41 -14.13 -8.25
C VAL A 150 -5.42 -15.22 -9.32
N LEU A 151 -4.97 -14.91 -10.54
CA LEU A 151 -4.84 -15.90 -11.62
C LEU A 151 -3.42 -16.44 -11.70
N SER A 152 -3.29 -17.65 -12.24
CA SER A 152 -2.03 -18.35 -12.53
C SER A 152 -1.77 -18.57 -14.02
N ASP A 153 -2.68 -18.11 -14.89
CA ASP A 153 -2.62 -18.34 -16.33
C ASP A 153 -2.75 -17.03 -17.12
N TYR A 154 -1.63 -16.63 -17.72
CA TYR A 154 -1.49 -15.42 -18.52
C TYR A 154 -1.04 -15.72 -19.95
N SER A 155 -1.03 -17.00 -20.36
CA SER A 155 -0.51 -17.45 -21.65
C SER A 155 -1.56 -18.13 -22.53
N SER A 156 -2.67 -18.61 -21.96
CA SER A 156 -3.73 -19.28 -22.73
C SER A 156 -4.56 -18.30 -23.58
N ASP A 157 -5.11 -18.80 -24.70
CA ASP A 157 -6.01 -18.04 -25.61
C ASP A 157 -7.37 -17.72 -24.98
N ALA A 158 -7.81 -18.52 -24.02
CA ALA A 158 -9.08 -18.34 -23.33
C ALA A 158 -8.92 -18.54 -21.82
N LEU A 159 -9.69 -17.77 -21.05
CA LEU A 159 -9.72 -17.82 -19.60
C LEU A 159 -11.10 -18.29 -19.12
N ASP A 160 -11.14 -19.43 -18.44
CA ASP A 160 -12.34 -19.94 -17.76
C ASP A 160 -12.22 -19.70 -16.26
N LEU A 161 -12.99 -18.74 -15.75
CA LEU A 161 -13.03 -18.39 -14.33
C LEU A 161 -13.77 -19.43 -13.47
N ASN A 162 -14.40 -20.45 -14.07
CA ASN A 162 -14.97 -21.58 -13.32
C ASN A 162 -13.95 -22.70 -13.09
N ASP A 163 -12.79 -22.66 -13.75
CA ASP A 163 -11.74 -23.65 -13.58
C ASP A 163 -10.80 -23.24 -12.42
N PRO A 164 -10.86 -23.93 -11.26
CA PRO A 164 -10.04 -23.58 -10.10
C PRO A 164 -8.53 -23.71 -10.37
N ARG A 165 -8.12 -24.42 -11.43
CA ARG A 165 -6.70 -24.56 -11.81
C ARG A 165 -6.11 -23.28 -12.39
N ARG A 166 -6.95 -22.34 -12.84
CA ARG A 166 -6.55 -21.02 -13.37
C ARG A 166 -6.24 -20.01 -12.28
N TYR A 167 -6.45 -20.37 -11.01
CA TYR A 167 -6.23 -19.50 -9.87
C TYR A 167 -4.93 -19.81 -9.14
N ARG A 168 -4.31 -18.77 -8.59
CA ARG A 168 -3.22 -18.91 -7.64
C ARG A 168 -3.76 -19.48 -6.31
N PRO A 169 -3.06 -20.42 -5.66
CA PRO A 169 -3.36 -20.80 -4.29
C PRO A 169 -3.08 -19.64 -3.32
N LEU A 170 -4.14 -19.00 -2.83
CA LEU A 170 -4.07 -17.80 -1.97
C LEU A 170 -3.52 -18.05 -0.56
N TRP A 171 -3.40 -19.31 -0.15
CA TRP A 171 -2.78 -19.69 1.12
C TRP A 171 -1.25 -19.82 1.07
N LYS A 172 -0.64 -19.60 -0.11
CA LYS A 172 0.81 -19.61 -0.29
C LYS A 172 1.31 -18.19 -0.65
N PRO A 173 2.37 -17.69 0.00
CA PRO A 173 3.06 -16.49 -0.48
C PRO A 173 3.69 -16.76 -1.85
N VAL A 174 3.93 -15.71 -2.61
CA VAL A 174 4.48 -15.79 -3.98
C VAL A 174 5.72 -16.67 -4.02
N GLY A 175 6.67 -16.44 -3.11
CA GLY A 175 7.93 -17.17 -3.04
C GLY A 175 7.79 -18.68 -2.80
N ALA A 176 6.62 -19.15 -2.35
CA ALA A 176 6.33 -20.56 -2.06
C ALA A 176 5.48 -21.25 -3.14
N LEU A 177 5.19 -20.59 -4.27
CA LEU A 177 4.42 -21.17 -5.37
C LEU A 177 5.17 -22.31 -6.08
N ASP A 178 6.44 -22.08 -6.45
CA ASP A 178 7.32 -23.11 -6.99
C ASP A 178 8.06 -23.87 -5.87
N GLU A 179 7.93 -25.19 -5.90
CA GLU A 179 8.47 -26.08 -4.88
C GLU A 179 10.00 -26.17 -4.94
N SER A 180 10.58 -26.09 -6.15
CA SER A 180 12.04 -26.15 -6.32
C SER A 180 12.72 -24.92 -5.73
N ARG A 181 12.21 -23.72 -6.04
CA ARG A 181 12.63 -22.45 -5.45
C ARG A 181 12.48 -22.49 -3.94
N LEU A 182 11.32 -22.92 -3.44
CA LEU A 182 11.07 -22.98 -2.00
C LEU A 182 12.09 -23.87 -1.28
N ALA A 183 12.40 -25.05 -1.84
CA ALA A 183 13.40 -25.95 -1.29
C ALA A 183 14.82 -25.35 -1.31
N ALA A 184 15.18 -24.61 -2.37
CA ALA A 184 16.44 -23.88 -2.44
C ALA A 184 16.52 -22.77 -1.39
N THR A 185 15.44 -22.00 -1.22
CA THR A 185 15.33 -20.95 -0.20
C THR A 185 15.48 -21.51 1.22
N HIS A 186 14.85 -22.65 1.53
CA HIS A 186 15.01 -23.30 2.83
C HIS A 186 16.43 -23.80 3.08
N ARG A 187 17.11 -24.35 2.06
CA ARG A 187 18.53 -24.72 2.17
C ARG A 187 19.40 -23.53 2.47
N GLN A 188 19.27 -22.45 1.68
CA GLN A 188 20.03 -21.22 1.90
C GLN A 188 19.80 -20.64 3.30
N ARG A 189 18.53 -20.60 3.74
CA ARG A 189 18.18 -20.15 5.08
C ARG A 189 18.84 -21.03 6.15
N HIS A 190 18.79 -22.35 6.00
CA HIS A 190 19.40 -23.28 6.96
C HIS A 190 20.91 -23.07 7.06
N GLU A 191 21.61 -22.93 5.93
CA GLU A 191 23.04 -22.63 5.88
C GLU A 191 23.37 -21.33 6.62
N LEU A 192 22.65 -20.25 6.34
CA LEU A 192 22.85 -18.96 7.02
C LEU A 192 22.46 -18.98 8.51
N GLN A 193 21.50 -19.81 8.89
CA GLN A 193 21.04 -19.93 10.29
C GLN A 193 22.08 -20.65 11.16
N VAL A 194 22.92 -21.52 10.59
CA VAL A 194 24.03 -22.18 11.29
C VAL A 194 25.06 -21.16 11.77
N ASP A 195 25.31 -20.12 10.97
CA ASP A 195 26.29 -19.08 11.27
C ASP A 195 25.68 -17.88 12.03
N ALA A 196 24.37 -17.89 12.27
CA ALA A 196 23.66 -16.78 12.91
C ALA A 196 23.87 -16.77 14.44
N GLU A 197 23.86 -15.58 15.03
CA GLU A 197 23.94 -15.44 16.48
C GLU A 197 22.71 -16.08 17.17
N ALA A 198 22.90 -16.56 18.40
CA ALA A 198 21.84 -17.21 19.16
C ALA A 198 20.62 -16.27 19.32
N GLY A 199 19.48 -16.69 18.76
CA GLY A 199 18.24 -15.92 18.79
C GLY A 199 17.99 -15.04 17.54
N GLN A 200 18.96 -14.93 16.63
CA GLN A 200 18.75 -14.25 15.35
C GLN A 200 17.95 -15.15 14.40
N THR A 201 16.84 -14.63 13.88
CA THR A 201 16.01 -15.34 12.91
C THR A 201 16.42 -14.96 11.50
N THR A 202 16.89 -15.93 10.71
CA THR A 202 17.19 -15.72 9.29
C THR A 202 15.89 -15.66 8.47
N PRO A 203 15.71 -14.69 7.56
CA PRO A 203 14.53 -14.60 6.70
C PRO A 203 14.50 -15.69 5.62
N LEU A 204 13.34 -15.90 4.99
CA LEU A 204 13.23 -16.69 3.77
C LEU A 204 13.46 -15.81 2.52
N TYR A 205 12.92 -14.60 2.53
CA TYR A 205 12.96 -13.70 1.37
C TYR A 205 13.77 -12.46 1.66
N ARG A 206 14.71 -12.14 0.75
CA ARG A 206 15.59 -10.96 0.82
C ARG A 206 15.02 -9.74 0.09
N THR A 207 13.94 -9.94 -0.63
CA THR A 207 13.14 -8.91 -1.30
C THR A 207 11.76 -8.93 -0.67
N HIS A 208 11.11 -7.78 -0.61
CA HIS A 208 9.76 -7.67 -0.07
C HIS A 208 8.71 -7.89 -1.17
N TYR A 209 7.45 -8.19 -0.84
CA TYR A 209 6.39 -8.28 -1.87
C TYR A 209 5.90 -6.92 -2.37
N SER A 210 6.28 -5.82 -1.69
CA SER A 210 5.87 -4.45 -1.99
C SER A 210 7.01 -3.48 -1.70
N SER A 211 7.48 -2.75 -2.70
CA SER A 211 8.51 -1.72 -2.55
C SER A 211 8.23 -0.56 -3.50
N PRO A 212 8.78 0.65 -3.25
CA PRO A 212 8.68 1.77 -4.18
C PRO A 212 9.11 1.39 -5.59
N ALA A 213 10.18 0.59 -5.72
CA ALA A 213 10.69 0.12 -7.00
C ALA A 213 9.66 -0.72 -7.76
N TYR A 214 8.87 -1.57 -7.09
CA TYR A 214 7.83 -2.36 -7.74
C TYR A 214 6.61 -1.54 -8.13
N VAL A 215 6.25 -0.54 -7.34
CA VAL A 215 5.18 0.39 -7.71
C VAL A 215 5.56 1.19 -8.94
N ALA A 216 6.78 1.76 -8.97
CA ALA A 216 7.30 2.46 -10.13
C ALA A 216 7.46 1.56 -11.36
N TYR A 217 7.88 0.30 -11.15
CA TYR A 217 7.93 -0.73 -12.19
C TYR A 217 6.58 -0.91 -12.88
N TYR A 218 5.49 -1.05 -12.12
CA TYR A 218 4.15 -1.20 -12.69
C TYR A 218 3.64 0.11 -13.32
N LEU A 219 3.84 1.24 -12.65
CA LEU A 219 3.28 2.54 -13.06
C LEU A 219 4.13 3.31 -14.09
N LEU A 220 5.17 2.68 -14.66
CA LEU A 220 6.09 3.30 -15.62
C LEU A 220 5.39 4.08 -16.77
N ARG A 221 4.21 3.63 -17.22
CA ARG A 221 3.47 4.25 -18.34
C ARG A 221 2.62 5.45 -17.94
N ILE A 222 2.39 5.65 -16.64
CA ILE A 222 1.67 6.82 -16.13
C ILE A 222 2.63 7.80 -15.49
N PHE A 223 3.63 7.30 -14.74
CA PHE A 223 4.59 8.11 -13.98
C PHE A 223 6.05 7.66 -14.21
N PRO A 224 6.61 7.86 -15.42
CA PRO A 224 7.97 7.46 -15.74
C PRO A 224 9.03 8.14 -14.86
N GLU A 225 8.74 9.34 -14.37
CA GLU A 225 9.57 10.10 -13.44
C GLU A 225 9.85 9.35 -12.13
N LEU A 226 8.95 8.48 -11.67
CA LEU A 226 9.17 7.67 -10.47
C LEU A 226 10.34 6.71 -10.68
N THR A 227 10.40 6.07 -11.84
CA THR A 227 11.49 5.13 -12.17
C THR A 227 12.81 5.88 -12.31
N PHE A 228 12.79 7.09 -12.90
CA PHE A 228 13.97 7.92 -13.03
C PHE A 228 14.52 8.37 -11.67
N HIS A 229 13.64 8.74 -10.74
CA HIS A 229 14.03 9.18 -9.40
C HIS A 229 14.62 8.03 -8.57
N ILE A 230 13.94 6.89 -8.52
CA ILE A 230 14.38 5.72 -7.73
C ILE A 230 15.74 5.19 -8.20
N ASN A 231 16.06 5.35 -9.48
CA ASN A 231 17.31 4.91 -10.08
C ASN A 231 18.36 6.04 -10.19
N SER A 232 18.32 7.00 -9.27
CA SER A 232 19.31 8.08 -9.15
C SER A 232 19.53 8.89 -10.43
N GLY A 233 18.43 9.24 -11.10
CA GLY A 233 18.45 10.09 -12.29
C GLY A 233 18.79 9.35 -13.59
N LYS A 234 18.54 8.04 -13.65
CA LYS A 234 18.66 7.24 -14.87
C LYS A 234 17.48 6.30 -14.98
N PHE A 235 17.08 5.95 -16.19
CA PHE A 235 16.16 4.83 -16.37
C PHE A 235 16.87 3.51 -16.09
N ASP A 236 16.11 2.53 -15.62
CA ASP A 236 16.60 1.18 -15.46
C ASP A 236 16.85 0.52 -16.84
N LYS A 237 17.61 -0.58 -16.85
CA LYS A 237 17.77 -1.47 -18.01
C LYS A 237 16.40 -1.96 -18.46
N GLU A 238 16.14 -1.91 -19.76
CA GLU A 238 14.90 -2.40 -20.40
C GLU A 238 14.49 -3.81 -19.92
N ALA A 239 15.46 -4.71 -19.75
CA ALA A 239 15.22 -6.07 -19.28
C ALA A 239 14.57 -6.17 -17.88
N ARG A 240 14.62 -5.08 -17.09
CA ARG A 240 14.03 -4.94 -15.75
C ARG A 240 12.73 -4.13 -15.75
N SER A 241 12.24 -3.69 -16.91
CA SER A 241 10.97 -2.96 -17.04
C SER A 241 9.77 -3.90 -17.11
N PHE A 242 8.58 -3.36 -16.82
CA PHE A 242 7.33 -4.12 -16.86
C PHE A 242 6.86 -4.34 -18.29
N LEU A 243 7.36 -5.35 -18.99
CA LEU A 243 7.10 -5.50 -20.43
C LEU A 243 5.90 -6.40 -20.75
N SER A 244 5.56 -7.37 -19.91
CA SER A 244 4.46 -8.31 -20.14
C SER A 244 3.95 -8.87 -18.82
N VAL A 245 2.62 -9.02 -18.69
CA VAL A 245 2.00 -9.62 -17.49
C VAL A 245 2.44 -11.07 -17.32
N ASP A 246 2.42 -11.86 -18.39
CA ASP A 246 2.84 -13.27 -18.38
C ASP A 246 4.31 -13.43 -17.97
N ARG A 247 5.20 -12.63 -18.55
CA ARG A 247 6.62 -12.63 -18.18
C ARG A 247 6.80 -12.27 -16.71
N THR A 248 6.05 -11.29 -16.21
CA THR A 248 6.10 -10.87 -14.80
C THR A 248 5.57 -11.97 -13.87
N TRP A 249 4.50 -12.68 -14.26
CA TRP A 249 4.00 -13.84 -13.54
C TRP A 249 5.07 -14.94 -13.48
N GLN A 250 5.60 -15.40 -14.61
CA GLN A 250 6.65 -16.43 -14.67
C GLN A 250 7.87 -16.06 -13.81
N ASN A 251 8.28 -14.79 -13.79
CA ASN A 251 9.37 -14.31 -12.95
C ASN A 251 9.11 -14.52 -11.46
N VAL A 252 7.87 -14.36 -11.01
CA VAL A 252 7.50 -14.48 -9.60
C VAL A 252 7.02 -15.87 -9.21
N SER A 253 6.51 -16.67 -10.15
CA SER A 253 5.89 -17.96 -9.88
C SER A 253 6.78 -19.16 -10.22
N GLU A 254 7.56 -19.11 -11.31
CA GLU A 254 8.12 -20.32 -11.96
C GLU A 254 9.65 -20.32 -12.08
N ARG A 255 10.32 -19.16 -11.92
CA ARG A 255 11.78 -19.09 -12.06
C ARG A 255 12.50 -19.47 -10.77
N ALA A 256 13.05 -20.69 -10.75
CA ALA A 256 13.76 -21.28 -9.60
C ALA A 256 14.85 -20.39 -8.97
N HIS A 257 15.51 -19.54 -9.77
CA HIS A 257 16.59 -18.65 -9.32
C HIS A 257 16.17 -17.18 -9.15
N SER A 258 14.89 -16.88 -9.33
CA SER A 258 14.36 -15.54 -9.16
C SER A 258 14.09 -15.28 -7.67
N GLY A 259 14.74 -14.25 -7.13
CA GLY A 259 14.40 -13.68 -5.83
C GLY A 259 13.21 -12.73 -5.89
N ASP A 260 12.45 -12.69 -6.97
CA ASP A 260 11.31 -11.80 -7.15
C ASP A 260 10.04 -12.39 -6.54
N VAL A 261 9.50 -11.74 -5.51
CA VAL A 261 8.31 -12.18 -4.76
C VAL A 261 7.19 -11.13 -4.75
N LYS A 262 7.24 -10.17 -5.66
CA LYS A 262 6.27 -9.05 -5.69
C LYS A 262 4.82 -9.51 -5.88
N GLU A 263 3.95 -8.89 -5.09
CA GLU A 263 2.50 -8.94 -5.26
C GLU A 263 2.04 -7.84 -6.25
N LEU A 264 0.73 -7.69 -6.42
CA LEU A 264 0.12 -6.70 -7.31
C LEU A 264 -0.23 -5.40 -6.59
N ILE A 265 -0.61 -4.40 -7.40
CA ILE A 265 -1.17 -3.12 -6.97
C ILE A 265 -2.65 -3.01 -7.40
N PRO A 266 -3.46 -2.10 -6.82
CA PRO A 266 -4.88 -1.96 -7.14
C PRO A 266 -5.21 -1.76 -8.62
N GLN A 267 -4.32 -1.11 -9.38
CA GLN A 267 -4.53 -0.78 -10.79
C GLN A 267 -4.82 -2.01 -11.66
N PHE A 268 -4.27 -3.19 -11.32
CA PHE A 268 -4.59 -4.44 -12.00
C PHE A 268 -6.08 -4.82 -11.97
N TYR A 269 -6.86 -4.21 -11.07
CA TYR A 269 -8.27 -4.50 -10.83
C TYR A 269 -9.21 -3.30 -11.05
N SER A 270 -8.68 -2.13 -11.44
CA SER A 270 -9.48 -0.90 -11.52
C SER A 270 -9.06 0.10 -12.59
N GLU A 271 -7.83 0.06 -13.09
CA GLU A 271 -7.27 1.11 -13.95
C GLU A 271 -6.56 0.49 -15.14
N PRO A 272 -7.09 0.56 -16.37
CA PRO A 272 -6.43 -0.01 -17.55
C PRO A 272 -5.30 0.86 -18.12
N THR A 273 -5.27 2.16 -17.83
CA THR A 273 -4.32 3.09 -18.48
C THR A 273 -2.85 2.82 -18.14
N PHE A 274 -2.55 2.19 -16.99
CA PHE A 274 -1.15 1.86 -16.62
C PHE A 274 -0.49 0.81 -17.53
N LEU A 275 -1.29 0.14 -18.38
CA LEU A 275 -0.82 -0.87 -19.33
C LEU A 275 -0.53 -0.27 -20.72
N THR A 276 -1.00 0.94 -20.99
CA THR A 276 -0.92 1.60 -22.30
C THR A 276 0.03 2.79 -22.26
N ASN A 277 0.91 2.89 -23.26
CA ASN A 277 1.80 4.02 -23.43
C ASN A 277 1.09 5.18 -24.15
N GLU A 278 0.41 6.03 -23.40
CA GLU A 278 -0.27 7.22 -23.94
C GLU A 278 0.69 8.42 -24.10
N MET A 279 1.83 8.43 -23.39
CA MET A 279 2.81 9.52 -23.45
C MET A 279 3.76 9.44 -24.66
N GLY A 280 3.76 8.32 -25.38
CA GLY A 280 4.63 8.07 -26.53
C GLY A 280 6.00 7.50 -26.15
N ASP A 281 6.63 6.77 -27.07
CA ASP A 281 7.84 5.98 -26.81
C ASP A 281 9.05 6.81 -26.34
N ALA A 282 9.09 8.11 -26.69
CA ALA A 282 10.16 9.01 -26.26
C ALA A 282 10.13 9.36 -24.75
N ALA A 283 8.98 9.17 -24.09
CA ALA A 283 8.82 9.42 -22.65
C ALA A 283 9.22 8.22 -21.79
N LEU A 284 9.49 7.06 -22.41
CA LEU A 284 9.80 5.80 -21.74
C LEU A 284 11.25 5.35 -22.02
N PRO A 285 11.80 4.44 -21.20
CA PRO A 285 13.06 3.78 -21.53
C PRO A 285 12.99 3.10 -22.91
N PRO A 286 14.10 3.04 -23.67
CA PRO A 286 14.13 2.37 -24.97
C PRO A 286 13.53 0.96 -24.89
N GLY A 287 12.68 0.62 -25.87
CA GLY A 287 12.00 -0.68 -25.97
C GLY A 287 10.75 -0.83 -25.10
N CYS A 288 10.47 0.10 -24.19
CA CYS A 288 9.23 0.13 -23.43
C CYS A 288 8.08 0.71 -24.26
N LYS A 289 7.03 -0.09 -24.47
CA LYS A 289 5.78 0.28 -25.14
C LYS A 289 4.58 -0.09 -24.26
N ASN A 290 3.41 -0.31 -24.87
CA ASN A 290 2.30 -1.00 -24.23
C ASN A 290 2.77 -2.32 -23.60
N VAL A 291 2.21 -2.65 -22.44
CA VAL A 291 2.49 -3.92 -21.75
C VAL A 291 1.90 -5.06 -22.58
N GLY A 292 2.66 -6.12 -22.78
CA GLY A 292 2.17 -7.37 -23.36
C GLY A 292 1.10 -8.00 -22.47
N LEU A 293 -0.11 -8.12 -23.01
CA LEU A 293 -1.26 -8.68 -22.32
C LEU A 293 -1.43 -10.16 -22.66
N PRO A 294 -2.08 -10.94 -21.78
CA PRO A 294 -2.47 -12.32 -22.08
C PRO A 294 -3.33 -12.41 -23.35
N PRO A 295 -3.23 -13.49 -24.13
CA PRO A 295 -4.04 -13.67 -25.34
C PRO A 295 -5.56 -13.58 -25.09
N TRP A 296 -6.03 -14.10 -23.95
CA TRP A 296 -7.43 -14.01 -23.53
C TRP A 296 -7.96 -12.59 -23.31
N ALA A 297 -7.08 -11.58 -23.21
CA ALA A 297 -7.48 -10.17 -23.15
C ALA A 297 -7.65 -9.54 -24.55
N CYS A 298 -7.34 -10.27 -25.62
CA CYS A 298 -7.48 -9.84 -27.02
C CYS A 298 -6.83 -8.47 -27.32
N GLY A 299 -5.71 -8.16 -26.67
CA GLY A 299 -5.00 -6.89 -26.82
C GLY A 299 -5.67 -5.68 -26.16
N SER A 300 -6.74 -5.86 -25.39
CA SER A 300 -7.46 -4.78 -24.71
C SER A 300 -7.07 -4.71 -23.22
N SER A 301 -6.50 -3.57 -22.80
CA SER A 301 -6.18 -3.31 -21.39
C SER A 301 -7.43 -3.24 -20.52
N THR A 302 -8.52 -2.68 -21.05
CA THR A 302 -9.83 -2.66 -20.39
C THR A 302 -10.37 -4.06 -20.16
N GLU A 303 -10.28 -4.95 -21.16
CA GLU A 303 -10.72 -6.34 -21.02
C GLU A 303 -9.86 -7.10 -20.02
N PHE A 304 -8.54 -6.89 -20.05
CA PHE A 304 -7.62 -7.45 -19.06
C PHE A 304 -8.04 -7.09 -17.63
N VAL A 305 -8.22 -5.79 -17.34
CA VAL A 305 -8.61 -5.32 -16.01
C VAL A 305 -10.00 -5.82 -15.62
N ARG A 306 -10.94 -5.86 -16.57
CA ARG A 306 -12.30 -6.40 -16.35
C ARG A 306 -12.25 -7.87 -15.91
N GLN A 307 -11.45 -8.70 -16.59
CA GLN A 307 -11.30 -10.11 -16.27
C GLN A 307 -10.53 -10.33 -14.95
N MET A 308 -9.49 -9.53 -14.68
CA MET A 308 -8.81 -9.55 -13.38
C MET A 308 -9.76 -9.20 -12.24
N ARG A 309 -10.61 -8.19 -12.41
CA ARG A 309 -11.64 -7.84 -11.42
C ARG A 309 -12.68 -8.95 -11.27
N ALA A 310 -13.14 -9.54 -12.36
CA ALA A 310 -14.05 -10.69 -12.31
C ALA A 310 -13.42 -11.88 -11.58
N ALA A 311 -12.13 -12.15 -11.80
CA ALA A 311 -11.40 -13.19 -11.08
C ALA A 311 -11.30 -12.89 -9.58
N LEU A 312 -10.95 -11.66 -9.20
CA LEU A 312 -10.89 -11.22 -7.80
C LEU A 312 -12.23 -11.37 -7.08
N GLU A 313 -13.34 -11.11 -7.76
CA GLU A 313 -14.70 -11.22 -7.21
C GLU A 313 -15.33 -12.61 -7.36
N SER A 314 -14.60 -13.57 -7.93
CA SER A 314 -15.09 -14.95 -8.11
C SER A 314 -15.38 -15.67 -6.79
N ASP A 315 -16.21 -16.71 -6.84
CA ASP A 315 -16.46 -17.58 -5.69
C ASP A 315 -15.19 -18.26 -5.19
N PHE A 316 -14.28 -18.64 -6.10
CA PHE A 316 -13.00 -19.23 -5.73
C PHE A 316 -12.18 -18.27 -4.86
N VAL A 317 -11.99 -17.03 -5.31
CA VAL A 317 -11.21 -16.05 -4.53
C VAL A 317 -11.95 -15.71 -3.24
N SER A 318 -13.25 -15.45 -3.29
CA SER A 318 -14.07 -15.17 -2.11
C SER A 318 -13.95 -16.26 -1.02
N ALA A 319 -13.93 -17.53 -1.43
CA ALA A 319 -13.76 -18.66 -0.53
C ALA A 319 -12.39 -18.71 0.15
N HIS A 320 -11.33 -18.19 -0.48
CA HIS A 320 -9.94 -18.39 -0.05
C HIS A 320 -9.19 -17.10 0.33
N LEU A 321 -9.75 -15.91 0.07
CA LEU A 321 -9.06 -14.63 0.25
C LEU A 321 -8.62 -14.38 1.69
N HIS A 322 -9.39 -14.85 2.67
CA HIS A 322 -9.04 -14.80 4.10
C HIS A 322 -7.67 -15.43 4.40
N LEU A 323 -7.25 -16.45 3.62
CA LEU A 323 -5.96 -17.12 3.78
C LEU A 323 -4.80 -16.24 3.29
N TRP A 324 -5.02 -15.42 2.26
CA TRP A 324 -4.03 -14.43 1.83
C TRP A 324 -3.97 -13.25 2.79
N ILE A 325 -5.13 -12.81 3.30
CA ILE A 325 -5.19 -11.78 4.34
C ILE A 325 -4.40 -12.21 5.58
N ASP A 326 -4.47 -13.48 5.99
CA ASP A 326 -3.64 -14.03 7.07
C ASP A 326 -2.13 -13.86 6.82
N LEU A 327 -1.67 -13.97 5.58
CA LEU A 327 -0.26 -13.80 5.21
C LEU A 327 0.17 -12.33 5.28
N ILE A 328 -0.66 -11.42 4.77
CA ILE A 328 -0.27 -10.01 4.57
C ILE A 328 -0.62 -9.13 5.76
N PHE A 329 -1.78 -9.32 6.40
CA PHE A 329 -2.29 -8.46 7.48
C PHE A 329 -2.62 -9.23 8.76
N GLY A 330 -2.59 -10.58 8.73
CA GLY A 330 -3.14 -11.39 9.79
C GLY A 330 -2.12 -12.27 10.51
N SER A 331 -2.63 -13.38 11.06
CA SER A 331 -1.91 -14.23 12.02
C SER A 331 -0.63 -14.90 11.50
N LYS A 332 -0.41 -14.95 10.17
CA LYS A 332 0.74 -15.59 9.50
C LYS A 332 1.76 -14.58 8.96
N GLN A 333 1.66 -13.31 9.37
CA GLN A 333 2.59 -12.26 8.93
C GLN A 333 3.95 -12.34 9.65
N GLN A 334 3.97 -12.77 10.93
CA GLN A 334 5.17 -12.75 11.77
C GLN A 334 5.35 -14.04 12.59
N GLY A 335 6.55 -14.21 13.17
CA GLY A 335 6.87 -15.27 14.13
C GLY A 335 6.79 -16.69 13.58
N ALA A 336 6.54 -17.66 14.47
CA ALA A 336 6.44 -19.08 14.13
C ALA A 336 5.33 -19.39 13.10
N PRO A 337 4.13 -18.75 13.15
CA PRO A 337 3.12 -18.92 12.11
C PRO A 337 3.61 -18.51 10.71
N ALA A 338 4.34 -17.39 10.60
CA ALA A 338 4.91 -16.96 9.33
C ALA A 338 5.94 -17.94 8.79
N LEU A 339 6.84 -18.44 9.64
CA LEU A 339 7.83 -19.43 9.22
C LEU A 339 7.14 -20.72 8.71
N LYS A 340 6.11 -21.20 9.41
CA LYS A 340 5.31 -22.36 9.00
C LYS A 340 4.59 -22.13 7.67
N ALA A 341 4.16 -20.89 7.42
CA ALA A 341 3.51 -20.48 6.18
C ALA A 341 4.49 -20.12 5.05
N ASN A 342 5.80 -20.22 5.29
CA ASN A 342 6.87 -19.76 4.39
C ASN A 342 6.80 -18.27 4.07
N ASN A 343 6.46 -17.42 5.04
CA ASN A 343 6.10 -16.01 4.82
C ASN A 343 6.99 -15.05 5.64
N LEU A 344 8.30 -15.33 5.71
CA LEU A 344 9.23 -14.57 6.54
C LEU A 344 10.19 -13.72 5.70
N PHE A 345 10.17 -12.41 5.92
CA PHE A 345 10.96 -11.40 5.20
C PHE A 345 12.10 -10.87 6.05
N GLU A 346 12.95 -10.02 5.48
CA GLU A 346 14.05 -9.35 6.17
C GLU A 346 13.55 -8.62 7.43
N SER A 347 14.33 -8.68 8.51
CA SER A 347 13.91 -8.20 9.83
C SER A 347 13.57 -6.71 9.82
N TYR A 348 14.34 -5.89 9.10
CA TYR A 348 14.13 -4.44 9.00
C TYR A 348 12.79 -4.06 8.37
N THR A 349 12.10 -4.99 7.70
CA THR A 349 10.79 -4.71 7.07
C THR A 349 9.66 -4.65 8.11
N TYR A 350 9.86 -5.19 9.32
CA TYR A 350 8.87 -5.25 10.38
C TYR A 350 9.06 -4.10 11.37
N GLU A 351 7.96 -3.55 11.89
CA GLU A 351 8.02 -2.46 12.88
C GLU A 351 8.75 -2.85 14.17
N SER A 352 8.69 -4.13 14.56
CA SER A 352 9.42 -4.66 15.72
C SER A 352 10.93 -4.56 15.60
N ALA A 353 11.46 -4.29 14.40
CA ALA A 353 12.89 -4.02 14.21
C ALA A 353 13.35 -2.78 14.98
N LEU A 354 12.45 -1.85 15.30
CA LEU A 354 12.77 -0.64 16.06
C LEU A 354 12.68 -0.82 17.59
N ASP A 355 12.10 -1.91 18.08
CA ASP A 355 11.76 -2.11 19.51
C ASP A 355 12.98 -2.46 20.39
N SER A 356 14.15 -2.70 19.81
CA SER A 356 15.34 -3.09 20.57
C SER A 356 15.98 -1.89 21.29
N ASN A 357 15.98 -1.93 22.62
CA ASN A 357 16.68 -0.95 23.48
C ASN A 357 18.20 -0.89 23.26
N LYS A 358 18.78 -1.84 22.51
CA LYS A 358 20.21 -1.88 22.19
C LYS A 358 20.58 -1.11 20.91
N LEU A 359 19.60 -0.66 20.14
CA LEU A 359 19.84 0.11 18.93
C LEU A 359 20.27 1.53 19.31
N ASP A 360 21.34 2.01 18.69
CA ASP A 360 21.65 3.44 18.66
C ASP A 360 20.84 4.13 17.56
N ASP A 361 20.92 5.46 17.51
CA ASP A 361 20.12 6.24 16.57
C ASP A 361 20.53 6.01 15.12
N ALA A 362 21.82 5.72 14.88
CA ALA A 362 22.32 5.38 13.55
C ALA A 362 21.74 4.07 13.04
N ALA A 363 21.65 3.04 13.89
CA ALA A 363 21.02 1.77 13.53
C ALA A 363 19.52 1.92 13.29
N ARG A 364 18.81 2.73 14.09
CA ARG A 364 17.39 3.04 13.86
C ARG A 364 17.17 3.75 12.53
N GLU A 365 17.98 4.75 12.21
CA GLU A 365 17.93 5.46 10.92
C GLU A 365 18.19 4.51 9.75
N LEU A 366 19.20 3.63 9.86
CA LEU A 366 19.50 2.65 8.82
C LEU A 366 18.31 1.69 8.60
N ILE A 367 17.69 1.19 9.66
CA ILE A 367 16.50 0.33 9.56
C ILE A 367 15.37 1.06 8.83
N ARG A 368 15.09 2.32 9.21
CA ARG A 368 14.05 3.14 8.57
C ARG A 368 14.36 3.37 7.09
N ALA A 369 15.57 3.78 6.74
CA ALA A 369 15.99 3.98 5.36
C ALA A 369 15.85 2.68 4.53
N CYS A 370 16.34 1.56 5.05
CA CYS A 370 16.19 0.26 4.39
C CYS A 370 14.73 -0.13 4.18
N ALA A 371 13.88 0.07 5.19
CA ALA A 371 12.45 -0.24 5.10
C ALA A 371 11.74 0.65 4.07
N THR A 372 12.05 1.95 4.05
CA THR A 372 11.50 2.91 3.07
C THR A 372 11.87 2.54 1.63
N ASP A 373 13.11 2.13 1.39
CA ASP A 373 13.62 1.86 0.05
C ASP A 373 13.30 0.45 -0.46
N PHE A 374 13.38 -0.56 0.41
CA PHE A 374 13.33 -1.97 0.02
C PHE A 374 12.03 -2.69 0.42
N GLY A 375 11.19 -2.05 1.23
CA GLY A 375 9.84 -2.50 1.54
C GLY A 375 9.52 -2.51 3.03
N GLN A 376 8.30 -2.14 3.35
CA GLN A 376 7.74 -2.14 4.70
C GLN A 376 6.63 -3.19 4.77
N THR A 377 6.65 -4.07 5.76
CA THR A 377 5.52 -4.97 6.06
C THR A 377 4.38 -4.13 6.68
N PRO A 378 3.11 -4.28 6.25
CA PRO A 378 1.99 -3.55 6.87
C PRO A 378 1.85 -3.88 8.37
N PRO A 379 1.23 -3.04 9.21
CA PRO A 379 0.88 -3.43 10.57
C PRO A 379 0.03 -4.71 10.55
N GLN A 380 0.22 -5.58 11.54
CA GLN A 380 -0.65 -6.73 11.73
C GLN A 380 -2.01 -6.24 12.24
N LEU A 381 -3.06 -6.42 11.44
CA LEU A 381 -4.43 -6.04 11.78
C LEU A 381 -5.15 -7.13 12.60
N PHE A 382 -4.78 -8.40 12.38
CA PHE A 382 -5.45 -9.54 13.01
C PHE A 382 -4.45 -10.50 13.64
N ALA A 383 -4.56 -10.71 14.96
CA ALA A 383 -3.76 -11.72 15.66
C ALA A 383 -4.29 -13.15 15.45
N GLN A 384 -5.60 -13.30 15.19
CA GLN A 384 -6.26 -14.58 14.95
C GLN A 384 -6.45 -14.84 13.44
N ALA A 385 -6.78 -16.08 13.09
CA ALA A 385 -7.11 -16.45 11.72
C ALA A 385 -8.29 -15.61 11.22
N HIS A 386 -8.14 -15.04 10.02
CA HIS A 386 -9.18 -14.22 9.42
C HIS A 386 -10.43 -15.06 9.09
N PRO A 387 -11.66 -14.60 9.39
CA PRO A 387 -12.86 -15.35 9.07
C PRO A 387 -13.02 -15.57 7.55
N PRO A 388 -13.49 -16.74 7.09
CA PRO A 388 -13.78 -16.99 5.67
C PRO A 388 -15.09 -16.31 5.25
N ARG A 389 -15.15 -15.73 4.04
CA ARG A 389 -16.38 -15.11 3.51
C ARG A 389 -17.51 -16.13 3.41
N ARG A 390 -18.73 -15.77 3.82
CA ARG A 390 -19.93 -16.59 3.62
C ARG A 390 -20.30 -16.57 2.14
N LEU A 391 -20.16 -17.72 1.49
CA LEU A 391 -20.67 -17.93 0.14
C LEU A 391 -22.19 -18.16 0.22
N ARG A 392 -22.98 -17.44 -0.57
CA ARG A 392 -24.42 -17.68 -0.65
C ARG A 392 -24.70 -18.92 -1.50
N VAL A 393 -25.01 -20.03 -0.84
CA VAL A 393 -25.47 -21.27 -1.51
C VAL A 393 -26.94 -21.08 -1.90
N ASN A 394 -27.19 -20.45 -3.05
CA ASN A 394 -28.40 -20.54 -3.89
C ASN A 394 -28.29 -19.51 -5.02
N GLY A 395 -27.67 -19.91 -6.11
CA GLY A 395 -27.30 -19.07 -7.24
C GLY A 395 -28.43 -18.20 -7.78
N LEU A 396 -28.18 -16.90 -7.78
CA LEU A 396 -28.34 -16.04 -8.95
C LEU A 396 -27.08 -15.17 -8.99
N PRO A 397 -26.33 -15.10 -10.10
CA PRO A 397 -25.37 -14.02 -10.27
C PRO A 397 -26.19 -12.74 -10.22
N GLN A 398 -25.98 -11.89 -9.21
CA GLN A 398 -26.30 -10.50 -9.44
C GLN A 398 -25.39 -10.09 -10.60
N PRO A 399 -25.92 -9.60 -11.73
CA PRO A 399 -25.08 -8.92 -12.70
C PRO A 399 -24.49 -7.76 -11.93
N TRP A 400 -23.24 -7.90 -11.50
CA TRP A 400 -22.51 -6.79 -10.95
C TRP A 400 -22.42 -5.82 -12.13
N LYS A 401 -23.27 -4.78 -12.11
CA LYS A 401 -22.93 -3.56 -12.80
C LYS A 401 -21.58 -3.23 -12.20
N ALA A 402 -20.53 -3.24 -13.02
CA ALA A 402 -19.32 -2.51 -12.70
C ALA A 402 -19.83 -1.18 -12.14
N ALA A 403 -19.73 -0.98 -10.83
CA ALA A 403 -19.71 0.38 -10.33
C ALA A 403 -18.61 0.99 -11.18
N GLU A 404 -18.96 1.98 -12.00
CA GLU A 404 -17.96 2.68 -12.78
C GLU A 404 -16.80 2.92 -11.82
N PRO A 405 -15.56 2.52 -12.20
CA PRO A 405 -14.43 2.87 -11.37
C PRO A 405 -14.62 4.35 -11.09
N SER A 406 -14.62 4.73 -9.81
CA SER A 406 -14.44 6.13 -9.46
C SER A 406 -13.05 6.50 -9.98
N ALA A 407 -12.95 6.72 -11.29
CA ALA A 407 -11.80 7.15 -12.07
C ALA A 407 -11.29 8.50 -11.53
N THR A 408 -12.09 9.15 -10.69
CA THR A 408 -11.78 10.34 -9.93
C THR A 408 -10.84 10.13 -8.73
N LEU A 409 -10.50 8.90 -8.31
CA LEU A 409 -9.58 8.67 -7.18
C LEU A 409 -8.14 8.31 -7.59
N ILE A 410 -7.91 7.87 -8.84
CA ILE A 410 -6.58 7.39 -9.27
C ILE A 410 -5.77 8.50 -9.94
N GLN A 411 -6.42 9.44 -10.63
CA GLN A 411 -5.74 10.59 -11.25
C GLN A 411 -5.40 11.72 -10.25
N ALA A 412 -6.03 11.75 -9.07
CA ALA A 412 -5.77 12.78 -8.05
C ALA A 412 -4.53 12.48 -7.17
N ASN A 413 -4.20 11.20 -6.94
CA ASN A 413 -3.27 10.81 -5.88
C ASN A 413 -1.80 10.70 -6.33
N ALA A 414 -1.51 10.54 -7.61
CA ALA A 414 -0.12 10.45 -8.05
C ALA A 414 0.62 11.81 -8.10
N ARG A 415 -0.12 12.93 -8.15
CA ARG A 415 0.49 14.27 -8.02
C ARG A 415 0.97 14.57 -6.61
N ARG A 416 0.67 13.71 -5.64
CA ARG A 416 0.88 13.97 -4.22
C ARG A 416 2.14 13.34 -3.61
N TRP A 417 2.85 12.52 -4.38
CA TRP A 417 4.22 12.13 -4.03
C TRP A 417 5.16 13.35 -3.88
N LEU A 418 4.76 14.49 -4.47
CA LEU A 418 5.42 15.80 -4.42
C LEU A 418 4.69 16.84 -3.53
N GLY A 419 3.62 16.42 -2.84
CA GLY A 419 2.79 17.32 -2.02
C GLY A 419 3.48 17.66 -0.69
N PRO A 420 3.24 18.87 -0.15
CA PRO A 420 3.81 19.26 1.14
C PRO A 420 3.33 18.31 2.25
N ARG A 421 4.29 17.81 3.04
CA ARG A 421 4.04 17.13 4.33
C ARG A 421 4.44 18.10 5.44
N HIS A 422 3.62 18.16 6.49
CA HIS A 422 3.90 19.01 7.64
C HIS A 422 4.50 18.16 8.76
N ILE A 423 5.75 18.46 9.14
CA ILE A 423 6.37 17.94 10.36
C ILE A 423 5.93 18.86 11.50
N VAL A 424 5.17 18.36 12.47
CA VAL A 424 4.65 19.17 13.58
C VAL A 424 5.71 19.26 14.66
N ALA A 425 6.35 20.42 14.78
CA ALA A 425 7.46 20.66 15.71
C ALA A 425 7.00 20.80 17.16
N ASN A 426 5.89 21.51 17.39
CA ASN A 426 5.26 21.63 18.70
C ASN A 426 3.74 21.65 18.51
N ALA A 427 3.03 20.72 19.13
CA ALA A 427 1.58 20.84 19.32
C ALA A 427 1.35 21.79 20.51
N VAL A 428 1.30 23.10 20.25
CA VAL A 428 1.19 24.11 21.31
C VAL A 428 -0.27 24.41 21.62
N GLU A 429 -0.63 24.16 22.87
CA GLU A 429 -1.78 24.66 23.63
C GLU A 429 -3.21 24.34 23.12
N PHE A 430 -3.87 23.48 23.90
CA PHE A 430 -5.31 23.19 23.79
C PHE A 430 -6.10 24.27 24.53
N PHE A 431 -6.64 25.25 23.82
CA PHE A 431 -7.61 26.19 24.39
C PHE A 431 -9.03 25.69 24.12
N PHE A 432 -9.66 25.18 25.17
CA PHE A 432 -11.11 25.03 25.24
C PHE A 432 -11.65 26.35 25.80
N ASP A 433 -12.15 27.22 24.92
CA ASP A 433 -13.02 28.33 25.34
C ASP A 433 -14.41 27.81 25.75
#